data_AF-A0A3P9KD76-F1
#
_entry.id   AF-A0A3P9KD76-F1
#
_cell.length_a   1.000
_cell.length_b   1.000
_cell.length_c   1.000
_cell.angle_alpha   90.00
_cell.angle_beta   90.00
_cell.angle_gamma   90.00
#
_symmetry.space_group_name_H-M   'P 1'
#
loop_
_entity.id
_entity.type
_entity.pdbx_description
1 polymer ?
#
loop_
_entity_poly.entity_id
_entity_poly.type
_entity_poly.pdbx_seq_one_letter_code
_entity_poly.pdbx_strand_id
1 'polypeptide(L)'
;MKKESVIRADSPPHSEQDPKSRAGLHRKPRVLFSQSQVSELERRFRQQRYLSAPEREHLAHVLKLTSTQVKIWFQNRRYKCKRQRQDKSLELAGYPSAPRRVAVPVLVRDGRLCSAGAPSAPYNVTVGHYNAKHKYYSI
;
A
#
# COMPACT_ATOMS: atom_id res chain seq x y z
N MET A 1 -13.93 -50.11 31.98
CA MET A 1 -15.01 -50.03 30.99
C MET A 1 -16.36 -49.90 31.71
N LYS A 2 -17.01 -48.73 31.64
CA LYS A 2 -18.49 -48.58 31.60
C LYS A 2 -18.77 -47.27 30.86
N LYS A 3 -19.63 -47.35 29.86
CA LYS A 3 -20.00 -46.28 28.94
C LYS A 3 -21.45 -45.97 29.28
N GLU A 4 -21.82 -44.71 29.44
CA GLU A 4 -23.19 -44.30 29.19
C GLU A 4 -23.20 -42.84 28.73
N SER A 5 -24.02 -42.60 27.72
CA SER A 5 -24.16 -41.39 26.91
C SER A 5 -25.56 -40.86 27.14
N VAL A 6 -25.74 -39.57 27.44
CA VAL A 6 -26.96 -38.83 27.09
C VAL A 6 -26.61 -37.36 26.85
N ILE A 7 -26.92 -36.91 25.63
CA ILE A 7 -26.97 -35.50 25.20
C ILE A 7 -28.34 -34.94 25.59
N ARG A 8 -28.41 -33.72 26.14
CA ARG A 8 -29.51 -32.77 25.93
C ARG A 8 -29.03 -31.34 26.16
N ALA A 9 -29.46 -30.48 25.25
CA ALA A 9 -29.08 -29.10 25.08
C ALA A 9 -29.64 -28.19 26.18
N ASP A 10 -28.84 -27.20 26.58
CA ASP A 10 -29.35 -25.90 26.99
C ASP A 10 -28.48 -24.82 26.32
N SER A 11 -29.16 -23.89 25.67
CA SER A 11 -28.58 -22.86 24.80
C SER A 11 -27.93 -21.71 25.60
N PRO A 12 -27.01 -20.95 24.98
CA PRO A 12 -26.14 -20.00 25.68
C PRO A 12 -26.84 -18.66 26.01
N PRO A 13 -26.48 -17.97 27.10
CA PRO A 13 -26.80 -16.56 27.23
C PRO A 13 -25.86 -15.74 26.34
N HIS A 14 -26.46 -15.26 25.26
CA HIS A 14 -26.09 -14.12 24.43
C HIS A 14 -25.59 -12.94 25.30
N SER A 15 -24.39 -12.45 25.03
CA SER A 15 -23.97 -11.12 25.44
C SER A 15 -23.23 -10.48 24.28
N GLU A 16 -24.03 -9.95 23.36
CA GLU A 16 -23.62 -8.94 22.40
C GLU A 16 -23.10 -7.71 23.13
N GLN A 17 -21.85 -7.37 22.84
CA GLN A 17 -21.41 -5.99 22.87
C GLN A 17 -20.66 -5.68 21.58
N ASP A 18 -21.44 -5.31 20.56
CA ASP A 18 -20.97 -4.47 19.46
C ASP A 18 -21.49 -3.05 19.72
N PRO A 19 -20.61 -2.07 19.90
CA PRO A 19 -20.91 -0.72 19.48
C PRO A 19 -20.06 -0.41 18.26
N LYS A 20 -20.70 -0.62 17.10
CA LYS A 20 -20.58 0.11 15.85
C LYS A 20 -20.04 1.54 16.04
N SER A 21 -18.73 1.70 16.09
CA SER A 21 -18.07 2.95 15.76
C SER A 21 -17.42 2.80 14.39
N ARG A 22 -18.11 3.37 13.40
CA ARG A 22 -17.56 3.61 12.07
C ARG A 22 -16.37 4.57 12.20
N ALA A 23 -15.18 4.05 12.40
CA ALA A 23 -13.93 4.80 12.33
C ALA A 23 -13.06 4.15 11.24
N GLY A 24 -12.79 4.91 10.18
CA GLY A 24 -12.20 4.43 8.95
C GLY A 24 -10.94 3.59 9.17
N LEU A 25 -10.93 2.41 8.55
CA LEU A 25 -9.79 1.55 8.22
C LEU A 25 -8.47 2.02 8.87
N HIS A 26 -8.29 1.72 10.16
CA HIS A 26 -7.12 2.13 10.93
C HIS A 26 -5.88 1.47 10.32
N ARG A 27 -5.19 2.20 9.44
CA ARG A 27 -3.96 1.72 8.80
C ARG A 27 -2.92 1.57 9.90
N LYS A 28 -2.28 0.40 9.97
CA LYS A 28 -1.17 0.13 10.88
C LYS A 28 -0.18 1.31 10.85
N PRO A 29 0.23 1.85 12.01
CA PRO A 29 1.17 2.95 12.07
C PRO A 29 2.44 2.59 11.31
N ARG A 30 2.96 3.54 10.53
CA ARG A 30 4.18 3.34 9.76
C ARG A 30 5.36 3.29 10.71
N VAL A 31 6.07 2.18 10.70
CA VAL A 31 7.33 2.03 11.43
C VAL A 31 8.49 2.44 10.52
N LEU A 32 9.40 3.24 11.04
CA LEU A 32 10.65 3.60 10.38
C LEU A 32 11.77 2.68 10.84
N PHE A 33 12.72 2.39 9.94
CA PHE A 33 13.94 1.65 10.28
C PHE A 33 14.95 2.59 10.95
N SER A 34 15.77 2.04 11.85
CA SER A 34 16.87 2.80 12.46
C SER A 34 17.93 3.16 11.43
N GLN A 35 18.76 4.16 11.72
CA GLN A 35 19.85 4.55 10.84
C GLN A 35 20.84 3.41 10.60
N SER A 36 21.18 2.63 11.62
CA SER A 36 22.08 1.47 11.50
C SER A 36 21.51 0.39 10.57
N GLN A 37 20.21 0.10 10.67
CA GLN A 37 19.52 -0.83 9.77
C GLN A 37 19.57 -0.33 8.32
N VAL A 38 19.29 0.96 8.09
CA VAL A 38 19.34 1.56 6.75
C VAL A 38 20.76 1.51 6.18
N SER A 39 21.77 1.86 6.96
CA SER A 39 23.18 1.84 6.53
C SER A 39 23.63 0.46 6.09
N GLU A 40 23.28 -0.61 6.83
CA GLU A 40 23.60 -1.98 6.42
C GLU A 40 22.83 -2.43 5.18
N LEU A 41 21.54 -2.10 5.08
CA LEU A 41 20.75 -2.36 3.87
C LEU A 41 21.38 -1.68 2.64
N GLU A 42 21.85 -0.44 2.78
CA GLU A 42 22.53 0.29 1.72
C GLU A 42 23.91 -0.29 1.39
N ARG A 43 24.70 -0.69 2.40
CA ARG A 43 25.97 -1.39 2.21
C ARG A 43 25.76 -2.65 1.39
N ARG A 44 24.79 -3.49 1.77
CA ARG A 44 24.48 -4.71 1.01
C ARG A 44 23.96 -4.41 -0.39
N PHE A 45 23.10 -3.40 -0.55
CA PHE A 45 22.55 -3.04 -1.86
C PHE A 45 23.63 -2.62 -2.87
N ARG A 46 24.67 -1.91 -2.41
CA ARG A 46 25.79 -1.48 -3.28
C ARG A 46 26.51 -2.67 -3.92
N GLN A 47 26.69 -3.74 -3.17
CA GLN A 47 27.38 -4.94 -3.68
C GLN A 47 26.41 -5.89 -4.43
N GLN A 48 25.08 -5.81 -4.22
CA GLN A 48 24.10 -6.69 -4.88
C GLN A 48 22.71 -6.06 -4.83
N ARG A 49 22.15 -5.76 -6.01
CA ARG A 49 20.88 -5.03 -6.14
C ARG A 49 19.64 -5.90 -5.97
N TYR A 50 19.81 -7.22 -6.04
CA TYR A 50 18.75 -8.23 -5.98
C TYR A 50 19.19 -9.38 -5.08
N LEU A 51 18.41 -9.67 -4.06
CA LEU A 51 18.70 -10.78 -3.15
C LEU A 51 17.80 -11.98 -3.48
N SER A 52 18.38 -13.17 -3.44
CA SER A 52 17.68 -14.46 -3.42
C SER A 52 16.89 -14.65 -2.12
N ALA A 53 16.10 -15.72 -2.01
CA ALA A 53 15.37 -16.05 -0.79
C ALA A 53 16.29 -16.24 0.44
N PRO A 54 17.31 -17.13 0.40
CA PRO A 54 18.15 -17.40 1.57
C PRO A 54 18.96 -16.17 2.00
N GLU A 55 19.46 -15.36 1.06
CA GLU A 55 20.20 -14.14 1.38
C GLU A 55 19.33 -13.10 2.11
N ARG A 56 18.04 -13.01 1.75
CA ARG A 56 17.10 -12.13 2.45
C ARG A 56 16.84 -12.61 3.87
N GLU A 57 16.71 -13.91 4.08
CA GLU A 57 16.51 -14.48 5.41
C GLU A 57 17.70 -14.22 6.32
N HIS A 58 18.92 -14.45 5.81
CA HIS A 58 20.14 -14.16 6.55
C HIS A 58 20.23 -12.67 6.94
N LEU A 59 20.01 -11.75 5.99
CA LEU A 59 20.07 -10.32 6.27
C LEU A 59 18.97 -9.87 7.25
N ALA A 60 17.78 -10.46 7.15
CA ALA A 60 16.68 -10.20 8.06
C ALA A 60 17.05 -10.60 9.51
N HIS A 61 17.69 -11.75 9.70
CA HIS A 61 18.16 -12.20 11.02
C HIS A 61 19.22 -11.27 11.63
N VAL A 62 20.17 -10.81 10.81
CA VAL A 62 21.24 -9.89 11.26
C VAL A 62 20.65 -8.53 11.68
N LEU A 63 19.71 -7.99 10.91
CA LEU A 63 19.14 -6.65 11.14
C LEU A 63 17.90 -6.63 12.05
N LYS A 64 17.49 -7.80 12.56
CA LYS A 64 16.25 -7.98 13.35
C LYS A 64 15.01 -7.44 12.62
N LEU A 65 14.93 -7.74 11.33
CA LEU A 65 13.80 -7.43 10.46
C LEU A 65 13.16 -8.72 9.94
N THR A 66 12.03 -8.61 9.25
CA THR A 66 11.42 -9.72 8.50
C THR A 66 11.96 -9.78 7.07
N SER A 67 11.99 -10.98 6.48
CA SER A 67 12.38 -11.18 5.07
C SER A 67 11.51 -10.35 4.10
N THR A 68 10.25 -10.11 4.46
CA THR A 68 9.32 -9.23 3.74
C THR A 68 9.71 -7.76 3.84
N GLN A 69 10.09 -7.26 5.02
CA GLN A 69 10.59 -5.89 5.17
C GLN A 69 11.84 -5.65 4.34
N VAL A 70 12.79 -6.60 4.35
CA VAL A 70 13.99 -6.55 3.51
C VAL A 70 13.60 -6.55 2.02
N LYS A 71 12.68 -7.43 1.61
CA LYS A 71 12.16 -7.47 0.22
C LYS A 71 11.58 -6.12 -0.21
N ILE A 72 10.69 -5.53 0.60
CA ILE A 72 10.04 -4.25 0.32
C ILE A 72 11.09 -3.13 0.25
N TRP A 73 12.04 -3.10 1.18
CA TRP A 73 13.09 -2.09 1.16
C TRP A 73 13.94 -2.16 -0.11
N PHE A 74 14.37 -3.36 -0.52
CA PHE A 74 15.14 -3.56 -1.75
C PHE A 74 14.33 -3.20 -3.00
N GLN A 75 13.02 -3.46 -3.01
CA GLN A 75 12.13 -3.05 -4.09
C GLN A 75 12.01 -1.52 -4.17
N ASN A 76 11.78 -0.86 -3.04
CA ASN A 76 11.73 0.60 -2.94
C ASN A 76 13.05 1.23 -3.38
N ARG A 77 14.18 0.64 -2.98
CA ARG A 77 15.51 1.12 -3.35
C ARG A 77 15.74 1.05 -4.86
N ARG A 78 15.41 -0.09 -5.49
CA ARG A 78 15.47 -0.23 -6.96
C ARG A 78 14.55 0.76 -7.67
N TYR A 79 13.34 0.96 -7.16
CA TYR A 79 12.39 1.92 -7.72
C TYR A 79 12.93 3.35 -7.67
N LYS A 80 13.52 3.77 -6.54
CA LYS A 80 14.13 5.11 -6.40
C LYS A 80 15.24 5.34 -7.42
N CYS A 81 16.15 4.37 -7.61
CA CYS A 81 17.18 4.48 -8.64
C CYS A 81 16.60 4.60 -10.06
N LYS A 82 15.56 3.81 -10.38
CA LYS A 82 14.89 3.90 -11.68
C LYS A 82 14.23 5.26 -11.88
N ARG A 83 13.50 5.74 -10.86
CA ARG A 83 12.79 7.02 -10.90
C ARG A 83 13.75 8.20 -11.06
N GLN A 84 14.88 8.19 -10.35
CA GLN A 84 15.90 9.23 -10.48
C GLN A 84 16.49 9.33 -11.89
N ARG A 85 16.62 8.20 -12.61
CA ARG A 85 17.07 8.20 -14.00
C ARG A 85 16.02 8.78 -14.95
N GLN A 86 14.74 8.52 -14.69
CA GLN A 86 13.63 9.06 -15.48
C GLN A 86 13.43 10.56 -15.23
N ASP A 87 13.43 10.99 -13.97
CA ASP A 87 13.32 12.42 -13.61
C ASP A 87 14.47 13.22 -14.26
N LYS A 88 15.72 12.71 -14.23
CA LYS A 88 16.85 13.32 -14.94
C LYS A 88 16.65 13.38 -16.47
N SER A 89 16.02 12.37 -17.05
CA SER A 89 15.71 12.35 -18.49
C SER A 89 14.66 13.37 -18.88
N LEU A 90 13.67 13.63 -18.00
CA LEU A 90 12.61 14.61 -18.22
C LEU A 90 13.11 16.05 -18.03
N GLU A 91 13.95 16.28 -17.03
CA GLU A 91 14.64 17.57 -16.82
C GLU A 91 15.51 17.93 -18.03
N LEU A 92 16.27 16.95 -18.58
CA LEU A 92 17.07 17.17 -19.78
C LEU A 92 16.22 17.40 -21.05
N ALA A 93 15.01 16.85 -21.08
CA ALA A 93 14.03 17.09 -22.14
C ALA A 93 13.27 18.42 -21.99
N GLY A 94 13.66 19.30 -21.05
CA GLY A 94 13.08 20.63 -20.88
C GLY A 94 11.70 20.65 -20.20
N TYR A 95 11.24 19.52 -19.68
CA TYR A 95 10.04 19.48 -18.84
C TYR A 95 10.46 19.62 -17.38
N PRO A 96 10.23 20.77 -16.73
CA PRO A 96 10.51 20.88 -15.30
C PRO A 96 9.72 19.80 -14.57
N SER A 97 10.36 19.13 -13.61
CA SER A 97 9.70 18.18 -12.71
C SER A 97 8.62 18.91 -11.91
N ALA A 98 7.44 19.06 -12.52
CA ALA A 98 6.39 19.90 -11.99
C ALA A 98 6.00 19.38 -10.59
N PRO A 99 6.08 20.21 -9.54
CA PRO A 99 5.55 19.84 -8.25
C PRO A 99 4.07 19.53 -8.46
N ARG A 100 3.65 18.31 -8.10
CA ARG A 100 2.25 17.87 -8.17
C ARG A 100 1.43 18.63 -7.12
N ARG A 101 1.30 19.94 -7.25
CA ARG A 101 0.37 20.77 -6.50
C ARG A 101 -0.97 20.69 -7.21
N VAL A 102 -1.78 19.73 -6.76
CA VAL A 102 -3.19 19.68 -7.12
C VAL A 102 -3.88 20.80 -6.35
N ALA A 103 -4.51 21.75 -7.04
CA ALA A 103 -5.40 22.71 -6.39
C ALA A 103 -6.59 21.93 -5.81
N VAL A 104 -6.70 21.89 -4.48
CA VAL A 104 -7.86 21.30 -3.79
C VAL A 104 -8.93 22.39 -3.71
N PRO A 105 -10.07 22.27 -4.40
CA PRO A 105 -11.17 23.21 -4.20
C PRO A 105 -11.68 23.04 -2.77
N VAL A 106 -11.57 24.11 -1.98
CA VAL A 106 -12.14 24.18 -0.65
C VAL A 106 -13.66 24.20 -0.81
N LEU A 107 -14.33 23.08 -0.53
CA LEU A 107 -15.78 23.03 -0.37
C LEU A 107 -16.13 23.78 0.93
N VAL A 108 -16.24 25.11 0.84
CA VAL A 108 -16.79 25.93 1.92
C VAL A 108 -18.29 25.64 1.98
N ARG A 109 -18.73 25.01 3.08
CA ARG A 109 -20.14 24.80 3.37
C ARG A 109 -20.67 26.03 4.10
N ASP A 110 -21.48 26.78 3.36
CA ASP A 110 -22.45 27.78 3.79
C ASP A 110 -21.91 29.13 4.28
N GLY A 111 -21.83 30.04 3.31
CA GLY A 111 -22.24 31.43 3.51
C GLY A 111 -23.22 31.93 2.46
N ARG A 112 -23.26 31.31 1.26
CA ARG A 112 -24.28 31.52 0.21
C ARG A 112 -24.09 30.51 -0.92
N LEU A 113 -25.14 29.74 -1.23
CA LEU A 113 -25.25 28.90 -2.43
C LEU A 113 -26.59 29.19 -3.10
N CYS A 114 -26.57 29.96 -4.19
CA CYS A 114 -27.66 30.21 -5.15
C CYS A 114 -27.03 31.05 -6.27
N SER A 115 -27.32 30.94 -7.57
CA SER A 115 -28.09 30.03 -8.41
C SER A 115 -27.89 30.58 -9.83
N ALA A 116 -27.37 29.77 -10.74
CA ALA A 116 -27.51 29.93 -12.20
C ALA A 116 -26.89 28.64 -12.77
N GLY A 117 -27.58 27.68 -13.35
CA GLY A 117 -28.83 27.71 -14.08
C GLY A 117 -28.56 26.96 -15.37
N ALA A 118 -28.75 25.63 -15.38
CA ALA A 118 -29.23 24.83 -16.51
C ALA A 118 -29.07 23.32 -16.25
N PRO A 119 -30.05 22.49 -16.62
CA PRO A 119 -30.05 21.04 -16.41
C PRO A 119 -29.53 20.29 -17.64
N SER A 120 -28.80 19.19 -17.45
CA SER A 120 -29.06 17.93 -18.19
C SER A 120 -28.09 16.82 -17.81
N ALA A 121 -28.71 15.77 -17.26
CA ALA A 121 -28.41 14.36 -17.46
C ALA A 121 -27.22 13.69 -16.74
N PRO A 122 -27.39 12.41 -16.37
CA PRO A 122 -26.77 11.82 -15.21
C PRO A 122 -25.71 10.77 -15.61
N TYR A 123 -24.94 10.31 -14.61
CA TYR A 123 -24.02 9.17 -14.63
C TYR A 123 -23.74 8.49 -15.99
N ASN A 124 -22.49 8.56 -16.46
CA ASN A 124 -21.94 7.48 -17.29
C ASN A 124 -20.93 6.72 -16.43
N VAL A 125 -21.39 5.59 -15.89
CA VAL A 125 -20.53 4.54 -15.36
C VAL A 125 -20.13 3.66 -16.54
N THR A 126 -18.99 3.93 -17.17
CA THR A 126 -18.39 2.96 -18.09
C THR A 126 -17.53 2.01 -17.29
N VAL A 127 -18.18 0.89 -16.93
CA VAL A 127 -17.54 -0.37 -16.61
C VAL A 127 -16.59 -0.77 -17.73
N GLY A 128 -15.39 -1.22 -17.34
CA GLY A 128 -14.57 -2.14 -18.12
C GLY A 128 -13.55 -1.47 -19.03
N HIS A 129 -12.27 -1.70 -18.75
CA HIS A 129 -11.30 -2.30 -19.68
C HIS A 129 -10.04 -2.65 -18.89
N TYR A 130 -10.09 -3.80 -18.21
CA TYR A 130 -8.90 -4.52 -17.78
C TYR A 130 -8.17 -4.93 -19.06
N ASN A 131 -7.11 -4.21 -19.43
CA ASN A 131 -6.28 -4.63 -20.54
C ASN A 131 -5.31 -5.72 -20.06
N ALA A 132 -5.82 -6.95 -20.04
CA ALA A 132 -5.06 -8.17 -19.94
C ALA A 132 -4.34 -8.44 -21.27
N LYS A 133 -3.22 -7.75 -21.53
CA LYS A 133 -2.31 -8.03 -22.65
C LYS A 133 -0.85 -7.82 -22.25
N HIS A 134 -0.37 -8.51 -21.22
CA HIS A 134 1.01 -8.99 -21.24
C HIS A 134 0.98 -10.51 -21.32
N LYS A 135 0.76 -10.92 -22.58
CA LYS A 135 0.95 -12.28 -23.05
C LYS A 135 2.32 -12.75 -22.58
N TYR A 136 2.31 -13.90 -21.89
CA TYR A 136 3.37 -14.89 -21.75
C TYR A 136 4.77 -14.48 -22.22
N TYR A 137 5.73 -14.53 -21.30
CA TYR A 137 7.13 -14.72 -21.65
C TYR A 137 7.22 -15.94 -22.58
N SER A 138 7.76 -15.66 -23.77
CA SER A 138 8.27 -16.64 -24.72
C SER A 138 9.60 -17.19 -24.17
N ILE A 139 9.80 -18.49 -24.44
CA ILE A 139 10.85 -19.45 -24.05
C ILE A 139 12.13 -18.85 -23.45
#